data_AF-X1H0X6-F1
#
_entry.id   AF-X1H0X6-F1
#
_cell.length_a   1.000
_cell.length_b   1.000
_cell.length_c   1.000
_cell.angle_alpha   90.00
_cell.angle_beta   90.00
_cell.angle_gamma   90.00
#
_symmetry.space_group_name_H-M   'P 1'
#
loop_
_entity.id
_entity.type
_entity.pdbx_description
1 polymer ?
#
loop_
_entity_poly.entity_id
_entity_poly.type
_entity_poly.pdbx_seq_one_letter_code
_entity_poly.pdbx_strand_id
1 'polypeptide(L)' 'ALGHVSIELMDLETNLVVKSSATHEDIVMSSVLALLKGLNQIMKKKTI' A
#
# COMPACT_ATOMS: atom_id res chain seq x y z
N ALA A 1 7.33 -9.36 18.57
CA ALA A 1 6.72 -8.02 18.43
C ALA A 1 6.17 -7.89 17.02
N LEU A 2 5.01 -7.28 16.82
CA LEU A 2 4.43 -7.08 15.48
C LEU A 2 5.04 -5.83 14.81
N GLY A 3 5.46 -5.95 13.56
CA GLY A 3 5.93 -4.82 12.75
C GLY A 3 4.75 -4.14 12.05
N HIS A 4 4.55 -2.86 12.28
CA HIS A 4 3.57 -2.04 11.56
C HIS A 4 4.27 -1.19 10.50
N VAL A 5 3.81 -1.28 9.25
CA VAL A 5 4.33 -0.48 8.14
C VAL A 5 3.19 0.30 7.50
N SER A 6 3.43 1.59 7.29
CA SER A 6 2.56 2.50 6.56
C SER A 6 3.34 3.10 5.39
N ILE A 7 2.74 3.11 4.21
CA ILE A 7 3.33 3.68 3.00
C ILE A 7 2.34 4.63 2.32
N GLU A 8 2.90 5.56 1.56
CA GLU A 8 2.16 6.46 0.67
C GLU A 8 2.64 6.20 -0.76
N LEU A 9 1.71 5.96 -1.67
CA LEU A 9 1.99 5.69 -3.09
C LEU A 9 1.30 6.76 -3.93
N MET A 10 2.05 7.29 -4.90
CA MET A 10 1.53 8.21 -5.90
C MET A 10 1.55 7.52 -7.26
N ASP A 11 0.40 7.44 -7.92
CA ASP A 11 0.33 7.10 -9.33
C ASP A 11 0.64 8.34 -10.16
N LEU A 12 1.75 8.29 -10.91
CA LEU A 12 2.26 9.44 -11.66
C LEU A 12 1.38 9.82 -12.86
N GLU A 13 0.60 8.88 -13.38
CA GLU A 13 -0.29 9.14 -14.52
C GLU A 13 -1.54 9.92 -14.09
N THR A 14 -2.15 9.55 -12.96
CA THR A 14 -3.40 10.15 -12.49
C THR A 14 -3.22 11.16 -11.35
N ASN A 15 -1.99 11.34 -10.86
CA ASN A 15 -1.66 12.05 -9.61
C ASN A 15 -2.43 11.52 -8.38
N LEU A 16 -2.96 10.31 -8.45
CA LEU A 16 -3.69 9.70 -7.35
C LEU A 16 -2.72 9.30 -6.25
N VAL A 17 -2.93 9.85 -5.06
CA VAL A 17 -2.20 9.46 -3.84
C VAL A 17 -3.06 8.51 -3.01
N VAL A 18 -2.48 7.37 -2.63
CA VAL A 18 -3.11 6.40 -1.71
C VAL A 18 -2.20 6.14 -0.51
N LYS A 19 -2.80 5.93 0.65
CA LYS A 19 -2.11 5.50 1.87
C LYS A 19 -2.54 4.09 2.22
N SER A 20 -1.58 3.23 2.51
CA SER A 20 -1.85 1.84 2.87
C SER A 20 -0.94 1.38 4.00
N SER A 21 -1.47 0.48 4.83
CA SER A 21 -0.73 -0.07 5.95
C SER A 21 -1.00 -1.56 6.17
N ALA A 22 -0.05 -2.21 6.80
CA ALA A 22 -0.17 -3.59 7.23
C ALA A 22 0.63 -3.86 8.50
N THR A 23 0.15 -4.83 9.27
CA THR A 23 0.79 -5.32 10.48
C THR A 23 0.99 -6.82 10.32
N HIS A 24 2.21 -7.28 10.56
CA HIS A 24 2.61 -8.67 10.46
C HIS A 24 3.80 -8.91 11.40
N GLU A 25 4.04 -10.15 11.79
CA GLU A 25 5.15 -10.52 12.69
C GLU A 25 6.51 -10.24 12.03
N ASP A 26 6.64 -10.58 10.76
CA ASP A 26 7.75 -10.19 9.88
C ASP A 26 7.52 -8.79 9.25
N ILE A 27 8.43 -7.85 9.52
CA ILE A 27 8.39 -6.48 8.99
C ILE A 27 8.54 -6.41 7.46
N VAL A 28 9.26 -7.36 6.86
CA VAL A 28 9.38 -7.46 5.40
C VAL A 28 8.01 -7.82 4.82
N MET A 29 7.30 -8.76 5.44
CA MET A 29 5.94 -9.12 5.04
C MET A 29 4.96 -7.96 5.26
N SER A 30 5.06 -7.21 6.37
CA SER A 30 4.28 -5.98 6.55
C SER A 30 4.48 -4.98 5.41
N SER A 31 5.72 -4.82 4.95
CA SER A 31 6.06 -3.92 3.84
C SER A 31 5.44 -4.38 2.52
N VAL A 32 5.55 -5.67 2.20
CA VAL A 32 4.96 -6.26 0.99
C VAL A 32 3.43 -6.16 1.02
N LEU A 33 2.79 -6.46 2.16
CA LEU A 33 1.34 -6.36 2.30
C LEU A 33 0.85 -4.92 2.18
N ALA A 34 1.55 -3.96 2.78
CA ALA A 34 1.23 -2.54 2.64
C ALA A 34 1.33 -2.10 1.17
N LEU A 35 2.36 -2.54 0.45
CA LEU A 35 2.54 -2.26 -0.98
C LEU A 35 1.42 -2.84 -1.85
N LEU A 36 1.13 -4.14 -1.71
CA LEU A 36 0.06 -4.80 -2.45
C LEU A 36 -1.30 -4.15 -2.20
N LYS A 37 -1.60 -3.78 -0.95
CA LYS A 37 -2.84 -3.05 -0.62
C LYS A 37 -2.90 -1.70 -1.34
N GLY A 38 -1.80 -0.94 -1.35
CA GLY A 38 -1.75 0.36 -2.00
C GLY A 38 -1.92 0.26 -3.52
N LEU A 39 -1.21 -0.66 -4.18
CA LEU A 39 -1.35 -0.90 -5.63
C LEU A 39 -2.78 -1.34 -6.00
N ASN A 40 -3.39 -2.22 -5.21
CA ASN A 40 -4.77 -2.64 -5.41
C ASN A 40 -5.77 -1.47 -5.29
N GLN A 41 -5.52 -0.51 -4.39
CA GLN A 41 -6.36 0.69 -4.28
C GLN A 41 -6.21 1.61 -5.51
N ILE A 42 -4.99 1.78 -6.03
CA ILE A 42 -4.74 2.55 -7.26
C ILE A 42 -5.48 1.91 -8.43
N MET A 43 -5.31 0.59 -8.63
CA MET A 43 -5.97 -0.14 -9.72
C MET A 43 -7.50 -0.03 -9.64
N LYS A 44 -8.10 -0.22 -8.46
CA LYS A 44 -9.55 -0.07 -8.28
C LYS A 44 -10.07 1.33 -8.64
N LYS A 45 -9.26 2.36 -8.40
CA LYS A 45 -9.62 3.75 -8.72
C LYS A 45 -9.39 4.09 -10.20
N LYS A 46 -8.53 3.35 -10.91
CA LYS A 46 -8.35 3.48 -12.38
C LYS A 46 -9.46 2.79 -13.19
N THR A 47 -10.12 1.76 -12.64
CA THR A 47 -11.15 0.97 -13.36
C THR A 47 -12.56 1.58 -13.29
N ILE A 48 -12.69 2.90 -13.09
CA ILE A 48 -13.96 3.65 -13.18
C ILE A 48 -13.81 4.74 -14.24
#